data_AF-A0A1F2X601-F1
#
_entry.id   AF-A0A1F2X601-F1
#
_cell.length_a   1.000
_cell.length_b   1.000
_cell.length_c   1.000
_cell.angle_alpha   90.00
_cell.angle_beta   90.00
_cell.angle_gamma   90.00
#
_symmetry.space_group_name_H-M   'P 1'
#
loop_
_entity.id
_entity.type
_entity.pdbx_description
1 polymer ?
#
loop_
_entity_poly.entity_id
_entity_poly.type
_entity_poly.pdbx_seq_one_letter_code
_entity_poly.pdbx_strand_id
1 'polypeptide(L)'
;MLDLGAGTGAANPDFGDREIVALDPSPQMLGLNPVRRRVVGKGERLPFAQGWFDGVFSAYVVRNLDSIPETLAEIARVLRPGGVAAIVDLGRPESAWKRRLHRMGTAVVLPLAGATVGAVGEYRYLHRSLDALPAPQVLYGNGPLRLVETWRMGPMGFVYAAILQKEISDVRSQISGA
;
A
#
# COMPACT_ATOMS: atom_id res chain seq x y z
N MET A 1 1.40 -14.07 -6.35
CA MET A 1 1.16 -12.64 -6.02
C MET A 1 2.35 -12.08 -5.26
N LEU A 2 2.56 -10.78 -5.32
CA LEU A 2 3.56 -10.07 -4.52
C LEU A 2 2.87 -9.48 -3.29
N ASP A 3 3.41 -9.74 -2.10
CA ASP A 3 3.10 -8.99 -0.88
C ASP A 3 4.22 -7.97 -0.66
N LEU A 4 3.94 -6.70 -0.92
CA LEU A 4 4.89 -5.58 -0.88
C LEU A 4 4.83 -4.94 0.51
N GLY A 5 5.97 -4.91 1.21
CA GLY A 5 6.05 -4.56 2.62
C GLY A 5 5.41 -5.64 3.50
N ALA A 6 5.68 -6.90 3.17
CA ALA A 6 5.08 -8.07 3.80
C ALA A 6 5.40 -8.20 5.28
N GLY A 7 6.48 -7.57 5.75
CA GLY A 7 6.95 -7.65 7.12
C GLY A 7 7.03 -9.09 7.62
N THR A 8 6.44 -9.34 8.79
CA THR A 8 6.35 -10.66 9.42
C THR A 8 5.24 -11.55 8.86
N GLY A 9 4.49 -11.08 7.86
CA GLY A 9 3.49 -11.88 7.15
C GLY A 9 2.09 -11.86 7.76
N ALA A 10 1.68 -10.75 8.40
CA ALA A 10 0.38 -10.63 9.05
C ALA A 10 -0.82 -10.87 8.10
N ALA A 11 -0.69 -10.50 6.82
CA ALA A 11 -1.73 -10.67 5.80
C ALA A 11 -1.70 -12.04 5.11
N ASN A 12 -0.67 -12.87 5.33
CA ASN A 12 -0.51 -14.15 4.65
C ASN A 12 -1.73 -15.08 4.76
N PRO A 13 -2.39 -15.23 5.94
CA PRO A 13 -3.56 -16.11 6.07
C PRO A 13 -4.73 -15.69 5.18
N ASP A 14 -4.83 -14.41 4.84
CA ASP A 14 -5.94 -13.87 4.04
C ASP A 14 -5.79 -14.16 2.54
N PHE A 15 -4.60 -14.59 2.10
CA PHE A 15 -4.33 -14.89 0.69
C PHE A 15 -4.74 -16.31 0.26
N GLY A 16 -5.16 -17.16 1.20
CA GLY A 16 -5.54 -18.55 0.93
C GLY A 16 -4.40 -19.36 0.31
N ASP A 17 -4.70 -20.18 -0.70
CA ASP A 17 -3.74 -21.10 -1.33
C ASP A 17 -2.83 -20.43 -2.38
N ARG A 18 -2.84 -19.10 -2.47
CA ARG A 18 -2.06 -18.39 -3.49
C ARG A 18 -0.57 -18.49 -3.21
N GLU A 19 0.23 -18.61 -4.26
CA GLU A 19 1.68 -18.50 -4.13
C GLU A 19 2.08 -17.05 -3.83
N ILE A 20 2.69 -16.83 -2.66
CA ILE A 20 3.10 -15.51 -2.17
C ILE A 20 4.62 -15.36 -2.35
N VAL A 21 5.02 -14.23 -2.90
CA VAL A 21 6.38 -13.70 -2.78
C VAL A 21 6.32 -12.53 -1.82
N ALA A 22 6.93 -12.66 -0.65
CA ALA A 22 7.02 -11.60 0.35
C ALA A 22 8.23 -10.71 0.06
N LEU A 23 8.01 -9.39 -0.02
CA LEU A 23 9.07 -8.40 -0.16
C LEU A 23 9.02 -7.39 0.98
N ASP A 24 10.17 -7.10 1.59
CA ASP A 24 10.31 -6.08 2.63
C ASP A 24 11.77 -5.59 2.68
N PRO A 25 12.04 -4.31 2.99
CA PRO A 25 13.41 -3.83 3.15
C PRO A 25 14.10 -4.37 4.42
N SER A 26 13.36 -4.90 5.41
CA SER A 26 13.90 -5.43 6.66
C SER A 26 14.13 -6.95 6.58
N PRO A 27 15.40 -7.40 6.54
CA PRO A 27 15.72 -8.83 6.64
C PRO A 27 15.22 -9.45 7.94
N GLN A 28 15.20 -8.68 9.04
CA GLN A 28 14.76 -9.15 10.34
C GLN A 28 13.27 -9.47 10.34
N MET A 29 12.43 -8.60 9.77
CA MET A 29 10.98 -8.85 9.67
C MET A 29 10.70 -10.02 8.73
N LEU A 30 11.37 -10.09 7.59
CA LEU A 30 11.24 -11.24 6.67
C LEU A 30 11.68 -12.54 7.31
N GLY A 31 12.69 -12.53 8.19
CA GLY A 31 13.12 -13.72 8.94
C GLY A 31 11.99 -14.36 9.76
N LEU A 32 10.98 -13.58 10.16
CA LEU A 32 9.80 -14.05 10.88
C LEU A 32 8.63 -14.42 9.96
N ASN A 33 8.70 -14.09 8.68
CA ASN A 33 7.62 -14.34 7.73
C ASN A 33 7.58 -15.84 7.32
N PRO A 34 6.47 -16.55 7.50
CA PRO A 34 6.41 -18.00 7.31
C PRO A 34 6.44 -18.46 5.83
N VAL A 35 6.29 -17.56 4.86
CA VAL A 35 6.28 -17.95 3.44
C VAL A 35 7.67 -18.39 2.98
N ARG A 36 7.69 -19.26 1.97
CA ARG A 36 8.95 -19.80 1.42
C ARG A 36 9.73 -18.77 0.61
N ARG A 37 9.06 -17.98 -0.23
CA ARG A 37 9.70 -17.01 -1.13
C ARG A 37 9.73 -15.64 -0.47
N ARG A 38 10.89 -15.25 0.05
CA ARG A 38 11.14 -13.96 0.69
C ARG A 38 12.25 -13.23 -0.05
N VAL A 39 12.08 -11.93 -0.27
CA VAL A 39 13.00 -11.10 -1.02
C VAL A 39 13.23 -9.81 -0.26
N VAL A 40 14.49 -9.53 0.10
CA VAL A 40 14.84 -8.22 0.67
C VAL A 40 14.85 -7.21 -0.47
N GLY A 41 14.05 -6.16 -0.36
CA GLY A 41 13.92 -5.17 -1.42
C GLY A 41 13.03 -3.99 -1.06
N LYS A 42 13.01 -2.99 -1.95
CA LYS A 42 12.23 -1.76 -1.82
C LYS A 42 11.17 -1.67 -2.91
N GLY A 43 10.06 -0.99 -2.62
CA GLY A 43 8.95 -0.84 -3.58
C GLY A 43 9.32 -0.01 -4.80
N GLU A 44 10.25 0.93 -4.64
CA GLU A 44 10.73 1.85 -5.67
C GLU A 44 11.63 1.17 -6.70
N ARG A 45 12.15 -0.02 -6.39
CA ARG A 45 13.00 -0.84 -7.27
C ARG A 45 12.77 -2.32 -7.01
N LEU A 46 11.71 -2.86 -7.62
CA LEU A 46 11.30 -4.24 -7.44
C LEU A 46 12.23 -5.18 -8.23
N PRO A 47 12.87 -6.18 -7.59
CA PRO A 47 13.81 -7.11 -8.24
C PRO A 47 13.09 -8.24 -9.00
N PHE A 48 12.06 -7.90 -9.77
CA PHE A 48 11.23 -8.84 -10.52
C PHE A 48 11.12 -8.41 -11.99
N ALA A 49 10.91 -9.37 -12.88
CA ALA A 49 10.68 -9.10 -14.30
C ALA A 49 9.36 -8.37 -14.54
N GLN A 50 9.23 -7.74 -15.71
CA GLN A 50 7.97 -7.17 -16.17
C GLN A 50 6.91 -8.27 -16.32
N GLY A 51 5.67 -8.00 -15.91
CA GLY A 51 4.57 -8.96 -16.09
C GLY A 51 4.71 -10.27 -15.31
N TRP A 52 5.42 -10.27 -14.19
CA TRP A 52 5.64 -11.46 -13.38
C TRP A 52 4.43 -11.83 -12.51
N PHE A 53 3.69 -10.83 -11.99
CA PHE A 53 2.62 -11.07 -11.02
C PHE A 53 1.22 -10.80 -11.62
N ASP A 54 0.26 -11.66 -11.27
CA ASP A 54 -1.17 -11.40 -11.53
C ASP A 54 -1.74 -10.37 -10.54
N GLY A 55 -1.14 -10.25 -9.36
CA GLY A 55 -1.56 -9.31 -8.34
C GLY A 55 -0.47 -8.90 -7.37
N VAL A 56 -0.60 -7.67 -6.87
CA VAL A 56 0.23 -7.05 -5.83
C VAL A 56 -0.67 -6.64 -4.66
N PHE A 57 -0.27 -6.96 -3.44
CA PHE A 57 -0.91 -6.49 -2.23
C PHE A 57 0.08 -5.62 -1.43
N SER A 58 -0.42 -4.59 -0.76
CA SER A 58 0.38 -3.73 0.11
C SER A 58 -0.51 -3.19 1.23
N ALA A 59 -0.13 -3.41 2.49
CA ALA A 59 -0.89 -2.93 3.65
C ALA A 59 -0.03 -2.10 4.61
N TYR A 60 -0.42 -0.85 4.83
CA TYR A 60 0.22 0.10 5.75
C TYR A 60 1.68 0.46 5.40
N VAL A 61 2.02 0.42 4.12
CA VAL A 61 3.39 0.65 3.60
C VAL A 61 3.55 2.03 2.96
N VAL A 62 2.48 2.61 2.40
CA VAL A 62 2.54 3.78 1.51
C VAL A 62 3.20 4.98 2.18
N ARG A 63 2.96 5.17 3.48
CA ARG A 63 3.57 6.25 4.28
C ARG A 63 5.07 6.08 4.54
N ASN A 64 5.59 4.88 4.35
CA ASN A 64 6.99 4.52 4.56
C ASN A 64 7.77 4.44 3.23
N LEU A 65 7.11 4.68 2.09
CA LEU A 65 7.76 4.72 0.77
C LEU A 65 8.58 6.00 0.64
N ASP A 66 9.78 5.87 0.08
CA ASP A 66 10.63 6.99 -0.29
C ASP A 66 9.99 7.74 -1.48
N SER A 67 9.40 6.99 -2.42
CA SER A 67 8.73 7.55 -3.60
C SER A 67 7.51 6.73 -3.99
N ILE A 68 6.32 7.29 -3.73
CA ILE A 68 5.04 6.70 -4.14
C ILE A 68 4.93 6.60 -5.68
N PRO A 69 5.28 7.64 -6.47
CA PRO A 69 5.22 7.55 -7.93
C PRO A 69 6.13 6.46 -8.51
N GLU A 70 7.37 6.33 -8.01
CA GLU A 70 8.29 5.28 -8.47
C GLU A 70 7.78 3.88 -8.09
N THR A 71 7.27 3.73 -6.86
CA THR A 71 6.68 2.47 -6.41
C THR A 71 5.47 2.08 -7.28
N LEU A 72 4.59 3.02 -7.61
CA LEU A 72 3.45 2.75 -8.50
C LEU A 72 3.91 2.36 -9.92
N ALA A 73 4.98 2.97 -10.43
CA ALA A 73 5.57 2.59 -11.71
C ALA A 73 6.15 1.17 -11.69
N GLU A 74 6.84 0.79 -10.61
CA GLU A 74 7.35 -0.57 -10.44
C GLU A 74 6.23 -1.60 -10.26
N ILE A 75 5.20 -1.30 -9.46
CA ILE A 75 3.99 -2.14 -9.35
C ILE A 75 3.37 -2.34 -10.74
N ALA A 76 3.19 -1.26 -11.50
CA ALA A 76 2.67 -1.35 -12.87
C ALA A 76 3.57 -2.19 -13.77
N ARG A 77 4.90 -2.06 -13.66
CA ARG A 77 5.85 -2.84 -14.46
C ARG A 77 5.73 -4.33 -14.16
N VAL A 78 5.76 -4.73 -12.89
CA VAL A 78 5.77 -6.15 -12.50
C VAL A 78 4.41 -6.83 -12.64
N LEU A 79 3.31 -6.07 -12.68
CA LEU A 79 1.99 -6.61 -12.97
C LEU A 79 1.86 -7.06 -14.44
N ARG A 80 1.18 -8.19 -14.66
CA ARG A 80 0.70 -8.60 -15.98
C ARG A 80 -0.37 -7.63 -16.50
N PRO A 81 -0.56 -7.48 -17.81
CA PRO A 81 -1.73 -6.76 -18.35
C PRO A 81 -3.02 -7.31 -17.73
N GLY A 82 -3.91 -6.42 -17.27
CA GLY A 82 -5.12 -6.78 -16.53
C GLY A 82 -4.92 -7.12 -15.05
N GLY A 83 -3.67 -7.23 -14.58
CA GLY A 83 -3.32 -7.51 -13.20
C GLY A 83 -3.71 -6.39 -12.24
N VAL A 84 -3.89 -6.74 -10.96
CA VAL A 84 -4.49 -5.88 -9.95
C VAL A 84 -3.52 -5.59 -8.80
N ALA A 85 -3.45 -4.33 -8.36
CA ALA A 85 -2.85 -3.97 -7.09
C ALA A 85 -3.93 -3.57 -6.08
N ALA A 86 -3.91 -4.22 -4.91
CA ALA A 86 -4.75 -3.88 -3.77
C ALA A 86 -3.90 -3.20 -2.70
N ILE A 87 -4.18 -1.94 -2.41
CA ILE A 87 -3.44 -1.14 -1.44
C ILE A 87 -4.36 -0.76 -0.30
N VAL A 88 -3.97 -1.12 0.93
CA VAL A 88 -4.63 -0.70 2.17
C VAL A 88 -3.70 0.25 2.91
N ASP A 89 -4.16 1.44 3.24
CA ASP A 89 -3.38 2.34 4.10
C ASP A 89 -4.27 3.29 4.90
N LEU A 90 -3.63 4.11 5.72
CA LEU A 90 -4.24 5.21 6.44
C LEU A 90 -4.27 6.43 5.53
N GLY A 91 -5.43 7.08 5.48
CA GLY A 91 -5.65 8.26 4.66
C GLY A 91 -6.38 9.35 5.43
N ARG A 92 -6.16 10.59 5.00
CA ARG A 92 -6.90 11.74 5.52
C ARG A 92 -8.41 11.56 5.33
N PRO A 93 -9.25 11.86 6.35
CA PRO A 93 -10.70 11.94 6.19
C PRO A 93 -11.08 13.04 5.18
N GLU A 94 -12.09 12.78 4.35
CA GLU A 94 -12.51 13.69 3.26
C GLU A 94 -13.15 14.99 3.78
N SER A 95 -13.96 14.90 4.84
CA SER A 95 -14.68 16.05 5.38
C SER A 95 -13.79 16.92 6.27
N ALA A 96 -13.84 18.25 6.08
CA ALA A 96 -13.04 19.21 6.85
C ALA A 96 -13.28 19.14 8.37
N TRP A 97 -14.52 18.91 8.78
CA TRP A 97 -14.87 18.76 10.20
C TRP A 97 -14.39 17.42 10.77
N LYS A 98 -14.51 16.31 10.02
CA LYS A 98 -13.96 15.00 10.41
C LYS A 98 -12.46 15.05 10.56
N ARG A 99 -11.77 15.78 9.67
CA ARG A 99 -10.33 16.04 9.77
C ARG A 99 -9.98 16.77 11.08
N ARG A 100 -10.73 17.82 11.44
CA ARG A 100 -10.51 18.57 12.69
C ARG A 100 -10.71 17.66 13.91
N LEU A 101 -11.79 16.88 13.93
CA LEU A 101 -12.12 15.99 15.04
C LEU A 101 -11.16 14.80 15.15
N HIS A 102 -10.78 14.18 14.03
CA HIS A 102 -9.78 13.12 13.96
C HIS A 102 -8.42 13.63 14.44
N ARG A 103 -7.99 14.82 14.01
CA ARG A 103 -6.74 15.44 14.47
C ARG A 103 -6.78 15.71 15.97
N MET A 104 -7.89 16.25 16.50
CA MET A 104 -8.02 16.51 17.94
C MET A 104 -8.05 15.20 18.75
N GLY A 105 -8.80 14.19 18.29
CA GLY A 105 -8.90 12.90 18.97
C GLY A 105 -7.57 12.15 18.99
N THR A 106 -6.91 12.02 17.84
CA THR A 106 -5.61 11.31 17.75
C THR A 106 -4.49 12.06 18.47
N ALA A 107 -4.54 13.40 18.55
CA ALA A 107 -3.58 14.20 19.33
C ALA A 107 -3.67 13.96 20.84
N VAL A 108 -4.80 13.47 21.34
CA VAL A 108 -5.03 13.20 22.76
C VAL A 108 -4.90 11.70 23.04
N VAL A 109 -5.56 10.86 22.26
CA VAL A 109 -5.65 9.41 22.50
C VAL A 109 -4.31 8.70 22.25
N LEU A 110 -3.60 9.01 21.17
CA LEU A 110 -2.36 8.30 20.84
C LEU A 110 -1.23 8.61 21.82
N PRO A 111 -0.96 9.87 22.24
CA PRO A 111 0.06 10.12 23.26
C PRO A 111 -0.26 9.51 24.62
N LEU A 112 -1.55 9.46 25.01
CA LEU A 112 -1.98 8.79 26.24
C LEU A 112 -1.75 7.28 26.15
N ALA A 113 -2.11 6.64 25.03
CA ALA A 113 -1.83 5.22 24.80
C ALA A 113 -0.31 4.94 24.70
N GLY A 114 0.45 5.82 24.07
CA GLY A 114 1.91 5.73 24.04
C GLY A 114 2.54 5.88 25.44
N ALA A 115 1.91 6.63 26.34
CA ALA A 115 2.39 6.80 27.72
C ALA A 115 2.17 5.53 28.55
N THR A 116 1.12 4.76 28.29
CA THR A 116 0.87 3.51 29.01
C THR A 116 1.78 2.37 28.58
N VAL A 117 2.33 2.40 27.35
CA VAL A 117 3.23 1.36 26.82
C VAL A 117 4.70 1.82 26.68
N GLY A 118 5.04 3.02 27.16
CA GLY A 118 6.40 3.56 27.09
C GLY A 118 6.86 4.02 25.70
N ALA A 119 5.95 4.13 24.72
CA ALA A 119 6.23 4.46 23.31
C ALA A 119 5.62 5.81 22.87
N VAL A 120 5.59 6.80 23.76
CA VAL A 120 5.00 8.14 23.52
C VAL A 120 5.51 8.79 22.22
N GLY A 121 6.80 8.65 21.92
CA GLY A 121 7.43 9.22 20.73
C GLY A 121 6.90 8.62 19.42
N GLU A 122 6.80 7.30 19.36
CA GLU A 122 6.28 6.55 18.20
C GLU A 122 4.81 6.87 17.95
N TYR A 123 4.00 6.96 19.02
CA TYR A 123 2.59 7.30 18.93
C TYR A 123 2.36 8.78 18.53
N ARG A 124 3.24 9.71 18.92
CA ARG A 124 3.22 11.11 18.43
C ARG A 124 3.66 11.23 16.97
N TYR A 125 4.59 10.40 16.53
CA TYR A 125 4.97 10.32 15.11
C TYR A 125 3.82 9.75 14.27
N LEU A 126 3.15 8.71 14.77
CA LEU A 126 1.95 8.16 14.16
C LEU A 126 0.89 9.25 13.99
N HIS A 127 0.57 10.02 15.05
CA HIS A 127 -0.38 11.14 14.96
C HIS A 127 -0.02 12.16 13.86
N ARG A 128 1.25 12.59 13.77
CA ARG A 128 1.69 13.58 12.78
C ARG A 128 1.68 13.06 11.35
N SER A 129 1.97 11.77 11.16
CA SER A 129 2.03 11.13 9.83
C SER A 129 0.67 10.69 9.28
N LEU A 130 -0.35 10.50 10.14
CA LEU A 130 -1.71 10.14 9.73
C LEU A 130 -2.33 11.11 8.72
N ASP A 131 -1.91 12.38 8.79
CA ASP A 131 -2.37 13.45 7.92
C ASP A 131 -1.31 13.82 6.84
N ALA A 132 -0.26 13.03 6.59
CA ALA A 132 0.79 13.47 5.66
C ALA A 132 0.39 13.37 4.19
N LEU A 133 -0.40 12.34 3.84
CA LEU A 133 -0.72 12.01 2.45
C LEU A 133 -2.08 12.59 2.00
N PRO A 134 -2.23 12.92 0.69
CA PRO A 134 -3.51 13.29 0.12
C PRO A 134 -4.49 12.10 0.11
N ALA A 135 -5.75 12.36 -0.23
CA ALA A 135 -6.77 11.32 -0.39
C ALA A 135 -6.37 10.32 -1.50
N PRO A 136 -6.76 9.04 -1.40
CA PRO A 136 -6.33 8.00 -2.35
C PRO A 136 -6.70 8.33 -3.81
N GLN A 137 -7.82 9.01 -4.04
CA GLN A 137 -8.23 9.41 -5.39
C GLN A 137 -7.24 10.38 -6.04
N VAL A 138 -6.64 11.27 -5.24
CA VAL A 138 -5.59 12.20 -5.71
C VAL A 138 -4.26 11.48 -5.80
N LEU A 139 -3.94 10.61 -4.83
CA LEU A 139 -2.67 9.91 -4.76
C LEU A 139 -2.47 8.94 -5.94
N TYR A 140 -3.53 8.24 -6.34
CA TYR A 140 -3.48 7.22 -7.39
C TYR A 140 -4.07 7.67 -8.73
N GLY A 141 -4.83 8.77 -8.77
CA GLY A 141 -5.60 9.18 -9.95
C GLY A 141 -4.77 9.52 -11.19
N ASN A 142 -3.52 9.94 -11.01
CA ASN A 142 -2.61 10.28 -12.11
C ASN A 142 -1.46 9.27 -12.26
N GLY A 143 -1.60 8.07 -11.67
CA GLY A 143 -0.59 7.02 -11.71
C GLY A 143 -0.63 6.17 -12.99
N PRO A 144 0.34 5.25 -13.16
CA PRO A 144 0.40 4.32 -14.29
C PRO A 144 -0.62 3.18 -14.21
N LEU A 145 -1.43 3.15 -13.15
CA LEU A 145 -2.49 2.17 -12.93
C LEU A 145 -3.81 2.91 -12.83
N ARG A 146 -4.84 2.35 -13.46
CA ARG A 146 -6.20 2.88 -13.37
C ARG A 146 -6.76 2.60 -11.98
N LEU A 147 -7.21 3.64 -11.28
CA LEU A 147 -7.96 3.49 -10.04
C LEU A 147 -9.37 2.96 -10.37
N VAL A 148 -9.66 1.73 -9.94
CA VAL A 148 -10.95 1.06 -10.19
C VAL A 148 -11.94 1.37 -9.09
N GLU A 149 -11.51 1.21 -7.84
CA GLU A 149 -12.39 1.36 -6.68
C GLU A 149 -11.62 1.87 -5.47
N THR A 150 -12.30 2.64 -4.62
CA THR A 150 -11.84 2.97 -3.28
C THR A 150 -12.97 2.79 -2.30
N TRP A 151 -12.70 2.16 -1.16
CA TRP A 151 -13.59 2.18 -0.01
C TRP A 151 -12.83 2.62 1.25
N ARG A 152 -13.59 3.12 2.22
CA ARG A 152 -13.07 3.60 3.50
C ARG A 152 -13.70 2.82 4.64
N MET A 153 -12.89 2.54 5.66
CA MET A 153 -13.26 1.73 6.81
C MET A 153 -12.68 2.30 8.10
N GLY A 154 -13.20 1.81 9.23
CA GLY A 154 -12.86 2.28 10.57
C GLY A 154 -13.46 3.64 10.95
N PRO A 155 -13.33 4.04 12.22
CA PRO A 155 -13.79 5.34 12.73
C PRO A 155 -13.43 6.54 11.82
N MET A 156 -14.44 7.24 11.30
CA MET A 156 -14.28 8.39 10.39
C MET A 156 -13.65 8.07 9.02
N GLY A 157 -13.52 6.80 8.63
CA GLY A 157 -12.98 6.39 7.33
C GLY A 157 -11.49 6.65 7.19
N PHE A 158 -10.74 6.54 8.29
CA PHE A 158 -9.30 6.81 8.34
C PHE A 158 -8.45 5.71 7.70
N VAL A 159 -8.98 4.49 7.57
CA VAL A 159 -8.38 3.43 6.77
C VAL A 159 -9.07 3.43 5.42
N TYR A 160 -8.31 3.32 4.34
CA TYR A 160 -8.86 3.11 3.01
C TYR A 160 -8.25 1.86 2.38
N ALA A 161 -8.99 1.30 1.44
CA ALA A 161 -8.46 0.38 0.46
C ALA A 161 -8.66 0.97 -0.94
N ALA A 162 -7.70 0.76 -1.82
CA ALA A 162 -7.71 1.17 -3.21
C ALA A 162 -7.39 -0.04 -4.09
N ILE A 163 -8.24 -0.27 -5.09
CA ILE A 163 -8.02 -1.27 -6.13
C ILE A 163 -7.54 -0.54 -7.38
N LEU A 164 -6.33 -0.86 -7.79
CA LEU A 164 -5.67 -0.35 -8.97
C LEU A 164 -5.55 -1.46 -9.99
N GLN A 165 -5.70 -1.15 -11.27
CA GLN A 165 -5.60 -2.14 -12.34
C GLN A 165 -4.65 -1.67 -13.44
N LYS A 166 -3.81 -2.59 -13.90
CA LYS A 166 -3.01 -2.38 -15.11
C LYS A 166 -3.88 -2.58 -16.34
N GLU A 167 -3.90 -1.60 -17.23
CA GLU A 167 -4.68 -1.70 -18.45
C GLU A 167 -4.18 -2.86 -19.34
N ILE A 168 -5.13 -3.45 -20.06
CA ILE A 168 -4.85 -4.41 -21.11
C ILE A 168 -4.57 -3.57 -22.36
N SER A 169 -3.29 -3.41 -22.70
CA SER A 169 -2.92 -2.77 -23.96
C SER A 169 -3.42 -3.63 -25.12
N ASP A 170 -4.42 -3.11 -25.86
CA ASP A 170 -4.96 -3.75 -27.06
C ASP A 170 -3.85 -3.85 -28.12
N VAL A 171 -3.37 -5.07 -28.38
CA VAL A 171 -2.39 -5.35 -29.46
C VAL A 171 -2.98 -5.06 -30.86
N ARG A 172 -4.29 -4.75 -30.96
CA ARG A 172 -4.97 -4.51 -32.24
C ARG A 172 -4.69 -3.16 -32.89
N SER A 173 -4.10 -2.17 -32.21
CA SER A 173 -3.83 -0.86 -32.83
C SER A 173 -2.52 -0.76 -33.62
N GLN A 174 -1.69 -1.81 -33.64
CA GLN A 174 -0.41 -1.81 -34.37
C GLN A 174 -0.44 -2.56 -35.72
N ILE A 175 -1.58 -3.15 -36.09
CA ILE A 175 -1.71 -3.96 -37.33
C ILE A 175 -2.51 -3.23 -38.43
N SER A 176 -3.18 -2.10 -38.15
CA SER A 176 -3.94 -1.35 -39.18
C SER A 176 -3.15 -0.22 -39.87
N GLY A 177 -1.81 -0.21 -39.76
CA GLY A 177 -0.95 0.86 -40.25
C GLY A 177 0.18 0.41 -41.18
N ALA A 178 0.03 -0.74 -41.84
CA ALA A 178 0.96 -1.24 -42.86
C ALA A 178 0.25 -1.46 -44.19
#